data_AF-A0A7V0YCA5-F1
#
_entry.id   AF-A0A7V0YCA5-F1
#
_cell.length_a   1.000
_cell.length_b   1.000
_cell.length_c   1.000
_cell.angle_alpha   90.00
_cell.angle_beta   90.00
_cell.angle_gamma   90.00
#
_symmetry.space_group_name_H-M   'P 1'
#
loop_
_entity.id
_entity.type
_entity.pdbx_description
1 polymer ?
#
loop_
_entity_poly.entity_id
_entity_poly.type
_entity_poly.pdbx_seq_one_letter_code
_entity_poly.pdbx_strand_id
1 'polypeptide(L)'
;MAPREHDAIGPTPGGLGPGECGIGATATAAAMPPWPWRARRRQTVHLDEVGYCGLYCGLCASRRRIPTQARVLRDTLQREGYDRGYNDVPGLEKVFATFWKGLNLLADSPCAGCRAGAGDPGCAIRSCARGRDVEVCPLCADFPCERLAALRNYPLWMADAARLRQVGLARWIGEQEARAAAGFAYADVRYPELPAETGEDE
;
A
#
# COMPACT_ATOMS: atom_id res chain seq x y z
N MET A 1 49.10 39.34 -37.43
CA MET A 1 48.62 38.87 -38.75
C MET A 1 47.12 39.09 -38.80
N ALA A 2 46.71 40.22 -39.38
CA ALA A 2 45.35 40.49 -39.83
C ALA A 2 45.34 40.40 -41.38
N PRO A 3 44.24 40.70 -42.07
CA PRO A 3 43.03 39.91 -42.25
C PRO A 3 42.77 39.68 -43.76
N ARG A 4 41.60 39.18 -44.17
CA ARG A 4 40.93 39.60 -45.42
C ARG A 4 39.47 39.15 -45.48
N GLU A 5 38.61 40.15 -45.32
CA GLU A 5 37.25 40.24 -45.86
C GLU A 5 37.30 40.24 -47.40
N HIS A 6 36.20 39.88 -48.06
CA HIS A 6 35.77 40.55 -49.29
C HIS A 6 34.24 40.55 -49.41
N ASP A 7 33.75 41.77 -49.59
CA ASP A 7 32.38 42.26 -49.79
C ASP A 7 31.71 41.82 -51.12
N ALA A 8 30.38 41.95 -51.16
CA ALA A 8 29.59 42.77 -52.11
C ALA A 8 28.12 42.30 -52.09
N ILE A 9 27.16 43.04 -51.52
CA ILE A 9 26.40 44.20 -52.06
C ILE A 9 25.35 43.81 -53.14
N GLY A 10 24.09 44.25 -52.92
CA GLY A 10 22.83 43.88 -53.61
C GLY A 10 22.60 44.45 -55.03
N PRO A 11 21.36 44.70 -55.54
CA PRO A 11 20.15 45.18 -54.83
C PRO A 11 18.77 44.54 -55.23
N THR A 12 17.73 45.14 -54.64
CA THR A 12 16.24 45.03 -54.60
C THR A 12 15.47 45.19 -55.95
N PRO A 13 14.13 45.47 -56.06
CA PRO A 13 12.91 45.20 -55.25
C PRO A 13 11.68 44.72 -56.11
N GLY A 14 10.55 44.42 -55.46
CA GLY A 14 9.19 44.51 -56.05
C GLY A 14 8.22 43.48 -55.45
N GLY A 15 7.02 43.78 -54.98
CA GLY A 15 6.20 44.99 -54.97
C GLY A 15 4.96 44.73 -54.09
N LEU A 16 4.31 45.82 -53.67
CA LEU A 16 3.13 45.87 -52.80
C LEU A 16 1.85 45.32 -53.46
N GLY A 17 0.94 44.79 -52.62
CA GLY A 17 -0.47 44.60 -52.95
C GLY A 17 -1.30 44.31 -51.69
N PRO A 18 -2.33 45.10 -51.35
CA PRO A 18 -3.06 45.02 -50.09
C PRO A 18 -4.25 44.06 -50.17
N GLY A 19 -4.60 43.45 -49.05
CA GLY A 19 -5.79 42.64 -48.89
C GLY A 19 -6.29 42.70 -47.44
N GLU A 20 -7.08 43.72 -47.13
CA GLU A 20 -7.96 43.69 -45.96
C GLU A 20 -9.13 42.75 -46.25
N CYS A 21 -9.39 41.82 -45.34
CA CYS A 21 -10.72 41.28 -45.09
C CYS A 21 -10.77 40.83 -43.63
N GLY A 22 -11.35 41.68 -42.79
CA GLY A 22 -11.72 41.30 -41.43
C GLY A 22 -12.90 40.33 -41.44
N ILE A 23 -12.91 39.43 -40.47
CA ILE A 23 -14.12 38.87 -39.86
C ILE A 23 -13.71 38.24 -38.53
N GLY A 24 -14.41 38.65 -37.47
CA GLY A 24 -14.18 38.22 -36.11
C GLY A 24 -14.34 36.70 -35.94
N ALA A 25 -13.42 36.12 -35.19
CA ALA A 25 -13.63 34.85 -34.53
C ALA A 25 -13.62 35.14 -33.03
N THR A 26 -14.82 35.16 -32.45
CA THR A 26 -15.02 35.02 -31.00
C THR A 26 -14.25 33.80 -30.53
N ALA A 27 -13.32 34.00 -29.60
CA ALA A 27 -12.62 32.92 -28.92
C ALA A 27 -13.65 32.08 -28.17
N THR A 28 -14.07 30.98 -28.77
CA THR A 28 -14.73 29.90 -28.04
C THR A 28 -13.74 29.39 -27.01
N ALA A 29 -14.14 29.44 -25.75
CA ALA A 29 -13.43 28.81 -24.66
C ALA A 29 -13.22 27.34 -25.02
N ALA A 30 -12.00 27.00 -25.41
CA ALA A 30 -11.57 25.62 -25.56
C ALA A 30 -11.78 24.97 -24.19
N ALA A 31 -12.74 24.07 -24.11
CA ALA A 31 -12.97 23.24 -22.95
C ALA A 31 -11.63 22.61 -22.55
N MET A 32 -11.17 22.94 -21.35
CA MET A 32 -9.99 22.33 -20.76
C MET A 32 -10.20 20.81 -20.75
N PRO A 33 -9.30 20.02 -21.34
CA PRO A 33 -9.44 18.57 -21.33
C PRO A 33 -9.44 18.06 -19.88
N PRO A 34 -10.25 17.04 -19.53
CA PRO A 34 -10.27 16.49 -18.19
C PRO A 34 -8.92 15.85 -17.88
N TRP A 35 -8.13 16.52 -17.02
CA TRP A 35 -7.00 16.03 -16.21
C TRP A 35 -6.06 14.96 -16.84
N PRO A 36 -4.77 15.27 -17.08
CA PRO A 36 -3.88 14.42 -17.86
C PRO A 36 -3.20 13.33 -17.02
N TRP A 37 -3.95 12.45 -16.33
CA TRP A 37 -3.35 11.29 -15.67
C TRP A 37 -3.29 10.02 -16.54
N ARG A 38 -3.87 10.04 -17.75
CA ARG A 38 -3.95 8.87 -18.67
C ARG A 38 -2.68 8.59 -19.50
N ALA A 39 -1.51 8.99 -19.02
CA ALA A 39 -0.24 8.58 -19.61
C ALA A 39 0.76 8.17 -18.52
N ARG A 40 0.38 7.22 -17.65
CA ARG A 40 1.36 6.55 -16.80
C ARG A 40 2.00 5.41 -17.60
N ARG A 41 3.32 5.50 -17.80
CA ARG A 41 4.14 4.31 -18.02
C ARG A 41 3.74 3.30 -16.93
N ARG A 42 3.32 2.10 -17.30
CA ARG A 42 3.07 1.02 -16.34
C ARG A 42 4.42 0.67 -15.70
N GLN A 43 4.77 1.33 -14.60
CA GLN A 43 5.63 0.67 -13.62
C GLN A 43 4.89 -0.60 -13.22
N THR A 44 5.52 -1.75 -13.43
CA THR A 44 5.00 -3.04 -12.99
C THR A 44 5.05 -3.05 -11.46
N VAL A 45 3.97 -2.60 -10.84
CA VAL A 45 3.80 -2.63 -9.39
C VAL A 45 3.23 -3.98 -9.01
N HIS A 46 3.94 -4.73 -8.16
CA HIS A 46 3.43 -5.97 -7.59
C HIS A 46 2.36 -5.66 -6.53
N LEU A 47 1.13 -6.11 -6.77
CA LEU A 47 -0.01 -5.82 -5.89
C LEU A 47 -0.30 -6.94 -4.90
N ASP A 48 0.53 -7.98 -4.86
CA ASP A 48 0.30 -9.21 -4.07
C ASP A 48 0.13 -8.91 -2.56
N GLU A 49 0.84 -7.89 -2.08
CA GLU A 49 0.77 -7.42 -0.69
C GLU A 49 -0.26 -6.27 -0.49
N VAL A 50 -0.96 -5.84 -1.52
CA VAL A 50 -1.94 -4.75 -1.41
C VAL A 50 -3.36 -5.31 -1.49
N GLY A 51 -4.08 -5.23 -0.38
CA GLY A 51 -5.49 -5.59 -0.33
C GLY A 51 -6.36 -4.65 -1.17
N TYR A 52 -7.48 -5.16 -1.67
CA TYR A 52 -8.44 -4.34 -2.43
C TYR A 52 -8.93 -3.12 -1.64
N CYS A 53 -8.99 -3.20 -0.31
CA CYS A 53 -9.34 -2.08 0.56
C CYS A 53 -8.25 -0.99 0.68
N GLY A 54 -7.03 -1.22 0.18
CA GLY A 54 -5.89 -0.32 0.39
C GLY A 54 -5.11 -0.57 1.69
N LEU A 55 -5.37 -1.67 2.40
CA LEU A 55 -4.46 -2.15 3.45
C LEU A 55 -3.27 -2.91 2.84
N TYR A 56 -2.12 -2.84 3.49
CA TYR A 56 -0.91 -3.58 3.12
C TYR A 56 -0.80 -4.85 3.96
N CYS A 57 -0.89 -6.02 3.32
CA CYS A 57 -0.81 -7.32 3.97
C CYS A 57 0.54 -7.53 4.67
N GLY A 58 1.60 -6.85 4.24
CA GLY A 58 2.89 -6.83 4.93
C GLY A 58 2.85 -6.22 6.34
N LEU A 59 1.86 -5.39 6.67
CA LEU A 59 1.66 -4.86 8.03
C LEU A 59 0.66 -5.68 8.86
N CYS A 60 0.21 -6.82 8.33
CA CYS A 60 -0.73 -7.69 9.03
C CYS A 60 0.02 -8.68 9.94
N ALA A 61 -0.37 -8.74 11.21
CA ALA A 61 0.25 -9.64 12.18
C ALA A 61 0.14 -11.12 11.77
N SER A 62 -1.02 -11.56 11.28
CA SER A 62 -1.24 -12.96 10.87
C SER A 62 -0.46 -13.41 9.63
N ARG A 63 0.08 -12.46 8.84
CA ARG A 63 0.91 -12.75 7.67
C ARG A 63 2.40 -12.66 7.98
N ARG A 64 2.82 -11.66 8.74
CA ARG A 64 4.25 -11.36 8.98
C ARG A 64 4.68 -11.58 10.43
N ARG A 65 4.07 -10.86 11.39
CA ARG A 65 4.55 -10.84 12.78
C ARG A 65 4.39 -12.19 13.49
N ILE A 66 3.16 -12.72 13.55
CA ILE A 66 2.83 -13.93 14.31
C ILE A 66 3.61 -15.15 13.78
N PRO A 67 3.64 -15.45 12.47
CA PRO A 67 4.39 -16.62 11.99
C PRO A 67 5.89 -16.51 12.27
N THR A 68 6.46 -15.31 12.18
CA THR A 68 7.88 -15.07 12.48
C THR A 68 8.16 -15.32 13.96
N GLN A 69 7.38 -14.73 14.87
CA GLN A 69 7.54 -14.92 16.31
C GLN A 69 7.27 -16.37 16.74
N ALA A 70 6.27 -17.02 16.15
CA ALA A 70 5.96 -18.42 16.41
C ALA A 70 7.12 -19.35 16.03
N ARG A 71 7.79 -19.12 14.89
CA ARG A 71 9.01 -19.87 14.52
C ARG A 71 10.13 -19.64 15.51
N VAL A 72 10.39 -18.40 15.91
CA VAL A 72 11.44 -18.08 16.89
C VAL A 72 11.21 -18.84 18.20
N LEU A 73 9.99 -18.82 18.72
CA LEU A 73 9.63 -19.55 19.94
C LEU A 73 9.76 -21.06 19.75
N ARG A 74 9.18 -21.61 18.68
CA ARG A 74 9.25 -23.05 18.36
C ARG A 74 10.69 -23.53 18.27
N ASP A 75 11.52 -22.83 17.52
CA ASP A 75 12.91 -23.21 17.28
C ASP A 75 13.76 -23.07 18.57
N THR A 76 13.35 -22.19 19.50
CA THR A 76 13.98 -22.06 20.82
C THR A 76 13.60 -23.24 21.71
N LEU A 77 12.31 -23.54 21.84
CA LEU A 77 11.82 -24.68 22.62
C LEU A 77 12.41 -26.01 22.13
N GLN A 78 12.51 -26.18 20.81
CA GLN A 78 13.12 -27.37 20.22
C GLN A 78 14.62 -27.47 20.54
N ARG A 79 15.36 -26.36 20.54
CA ARG A 79 16.79 -26.35 20.92
C ARG A 79 17.01 -26.68 22.40
N GLU A 80 16.09 -26.25 23.26
CA GLU A 80 16.10 -26.59 24.69
C GLU A 80 15.55 -28.00 24.98
N GLY A 81 15.18 -28.77 23.95
CA GLY A 81 14.75 -30.17 24.10
C GLY A 81 13.33 -30.34 24.62
N TYR A 82 12.48 -29.31 24.55
CA TYR A 82 11.07 -29.40 24.97
C TYR A 82 10.26 -30.37 24.09
N ASP A 83 10.76 -30.74 22.91
CA ASP A 83 10.20 -31.81 22.08
C ASP A 83 10.50 -33.22 22.63
N ARG A 84 11.42 -33.33 23.61
CA ARG A 84 11.88 -34.59 24.23
C ARG A 84 11.53 -34.69 25.72
N GLY A 85 11.27 -33.56 26.39
CA GLY A 85 10.78 -33.51 27.76
C GLY A 85 11.00 -32.14 28.40
N TYR A 86 10.11 -31.75 29.31
CA TYR A 86 10.17 -30.49 30.05
C TYR A 86 9.73 -30.77 31.51
N ASN A 87 10.52 -30.29 32.47
CA ASN A 87 10.32 -30.55 33.92
C ASN A 87 10.41 -29.27 34.76
N ASP A 88 10.81 -28.17 34.13
CA ASP A 88 11.07 -26.85 34.68
C ASP A 88 9.81 -25.99 34.79
N VAL A 89 8.75 -26.33 34.05
CA VAL A 89 7.46 -25.63 34.08
C VAL A 89 6.36 -26.59 34.58
N PRO A 90 5.99 -26.54 35.87
CA PRO A 90 4.93 -27.38 36.42
C PRO A 90 3.59 -27.23 35.68
N GLY A 91 2.98 -28.34 35.27
CA GLY A 91 1.68 -28.35 34.61
C GLY A 91 1.74 -28.20 33.08
N LEU A 92 2.90 -27.84 32.52
CA LEU A 92 3.07 -27.74 31.07
C LEU A 92 2.79 -29.08 30.37
N GLU A 93 3.05 -30.20 31.05
CA GLU A 93 2.83 -31.56 30.53
C GLU A 93 1.39 -31.85 30.13
N LYS A 94 0.45 -31.20 30.80
CA LYS A 94 -0.98 -31.40 30.54
C LYS A 94 -1.43 -30.71 29.26
N VAL A 95 -0.70 -29.69 28.80
CA VAL A 95 -1.13 -28.81 27.71
C VAL A 95 -0.16 -28.75 26.54
N PHE A 96 1.11 -29.18 26.72
CA PHE A 96 2.17 -28.98 25.76
C PHE A 96 1.85 -29.56 24.38
N ALA A 97 1.28 -30.76 24.30
CA ALA A 97 0.95 -31.37 23.00
C ALA A 97 -0.04 -30.50 22.19
N THR A 98 -1.04 -29.91 22.85
CA THR A 98 -2.00 -29.00 22.20
C THR A 98 -1.37 -27.66 21.88
N PHE A 99 -0.59 -27.11 22.82
CA PHE A 99 0.19 -25.89 22.60
C PHE A 99 1.13 -26.02 21.41
N TRP A 100 1.91 -27.10 21.33
CA TRP A 100 2.87 -27.37 20.26
C TRP A 100 2.19 -27.46 18.89
N LYS A 101 1.04 -28.14 18.81
CA LYS A 101 0.21 -28.15 17.59
C LYS A 101 -0.22 -26.73 17.18
N GLY A 102 -0.71 -25.93 18.13
CA GLY A 102 -1.09 -24.54 17.88
C GLY A 102 0.08 -23.67 17.42
N LEU A 103 1.24 -23.82 18.08
CA LEU A 103 2.47 -23.10 17.73
C LEU A 103 2.94 -23.44 16.32
N ASN A 104 2.91 -24.72 15.93
CA ASN A 104 3.25 -25.15 14.57
C ASN A 104 2.28 -24.59 13.53
N LEU A 105 0.97 -24.57 13.81
CA LEU A 105 -0.01 -23.94 12.93
C LEU A 105 0.30 -22.44 12.72
N LEU A 106 0.62 -21.71 13.80
CA LEU A 106 0.97 -20.30 13.71
C LEU A 106 2.27 -20.07 12.92
N ALA A 107 3.28 -20.92 13.12
CA ALA A 107 4.58 -20.83 12.47
C ALA A 107 4.53 -21.18 10.97
N ASP A 108 3.76 -22.21 10.60
CA ASP A 108 3.85 -22.82 9.26
C ASP A 108 2.70 -22.39 8.34
N SER A 109 1.66 -21.76 8.86
CA SER A 109 0.48 -21.35 8.09
C SER A 109 0.30 -19.82 8.05
N PRO A 110 1.27 -19.04 7.51
CA PRO A 110 1.08 -17.61 7.35
C PRO A 110 -0.11 -17.33 6.44
N CYS A 111 -0.89 -16.29 6.76
CA CYS A 111 -1.99 -15.84 5.93
C CYS A 111 -1.52 -15.63 4.47
N ALA A 112 -2.15 -16.30 3.50
CA ALA A 112 -1.75 -16.29 2.08
C ALA A 112 -1.88 -14.92 1.39
N GLY A 113 -2.61 -13.98 1.99
CA GLY A 113 -2.76 -12.61 1.51
C GLY A 113 -4.10 -12.36 0.82
N CYS A 114 -4.52 -11.10 0.77
CA CYS A 114 -5.86 -10.72 0.32
C CYS A 114 -6.15 -11.15 -1.13
N ARG A 115 -5.17 -10.99 -2.03
CA ARG A 115 -5.33 -11.36 -3.44
C ARG A 115 -5.29 -12.86 -3.70
N ALA A 116 -4.66 -13.61 -2.80
CA ALA A 116 -4.65 -15.08 -2.79
C ALA A 116 -5.91 -15.71 -2.13
N GLY A 117 -6.92 -14.91 -1.79
CA GLY A 117 -8.18 -15.42 -1.25
C GLY A 117 -8.25 -15.50 0.27
N ALA A 118 -7.19 -15.12 1.00
CA ALA A 118 -7.23 -15.12 2.46
C ALA A 118 -8.16 -14.02 3.04
N GLY A 119 -8.36 -14.05 4.36
CA GLY A 119 -9.29 -13.18 5.08
C GLY A 119 -10.73 -13.68 4.96
N ASP A 120 -11.69 -12.77 5.11
CA ASP A 120 -13.12 -13.09 5.02
C ASP A 120 -13.50 -13.60 3.61
N PRO A 121 -13.97 -14.86 3.46
CA PRO A 121 -14.42 -15.41 2.18
C PRO A 121 -15.54 -14.58 1.55
N GLY A 122 -16.39 -13.94 2.37
CA GLY A 122 -17.52 -13.11 1.95
C GLY A 122 -17.20 -11.63 1.76
N CYS A 123 -15.92 -11.24 1.69
CA CYS A 123 -15.51 -9.84 1.69
C CYS A 123 -16.14 -9.03 0.53
N ALA A 124 -17.13 -8.20 0.88
CA ALA A 124 -17.87 -7.36 -0.08
C ALA A 124 -16.99 -6.30 -0.79
N ILE A 125 -15.90 -5.87 -0.15
CA ILE A 125 -14.94 -4.92 -0.75
C ILE A 125 -14.22 -5.59 -1.93
N ARG A 126 -13.75 -6.84 -1.72
CA ARG A 126 -13.04 -7.62 -2.74
C ARG A 126 -13.94 -7.97 -3.92
N SER A 127 -15.17 -8.41 -3.67
CA SER A 127 -16.11 -8.70 -4.75
C SER A 127 -16.45 -7.45 -5.57
N CYS A 128 -16.70 -6.32 -4.90
CA CYS A 128 -16.96 -5.03 -5.55
C CYS A 128 -15.77 -4.57 -6.42
N ALA A 129 -14.55 -4.60 -5.86
CA ALA A 129 -13.35 -4.16 -6.59
C ALA A 129 -13.09 -5.02 -7.84
N ARG A 130 -13.25 -6.35 -7.72
CA ARG A 130 -13.14 -7.26 -8.87
C ARG A 130 -14.23 -7.01 -9.92
N GLY A 131 -15.48 -6.87 -9.51
CA GLY A 131 -16.61 -6.65 -10.42
C GLY A 131 -16.56 -5.31 -11.17
N ARG A 132 -15.83 -4.33 -10.64
CA ARG A 132 -15.68 -2.98 -11.22
C ARG A 132 -14.30 -2.72 -11.82
N ASP A 133 -13.43 -3.73 -11.86
CA ASP A 133 -12.04 -3.61 -12.31
C ASP A 133 -11.27 -2.47 -11.61
N VAL A 134 -11.48 -2.34 -10.29
CA VAL A 134 -10.78 -1.37 -9.44
C VAL A 134 -9.58 -2.05 -8.80
N GLU A 135 -8.38 -1.54 -9.07
CA GLU A 135 -7.14 -2.10 -8.52
C GLU A 135 -7.11 -2.05 -6.99
N VAL A 136 -7.41 -0.86 -6.42
CA VAL A 136 -7.52 -0.61 -4.98
C VAL A 136 -8.58 0.46 -4.70
N CYS A 137 -9.37 0.28 -3.65
CA CYS A 137 -10.50 1.14 -3.30
C CYS A 137 -10.13 2.63 -3.17
N PRO A 138 -8.99 3.04 -2.60
CA PRO A 138 -8.60 4.46 -2.55
C PRO A 138 -8.51 5.17 -3.91
N LEU A 139 -8.38 4.42 -5.01
CA LEU A 139 -8.36 4.96 -6.38
C LEU A 139 -9.73 4.88 -7.08
N CYS A 140 -10.75 4.33 -6.41
CA CYS A 140 -12.12 4.28 -6.93
C CYS A 140 -12.72 5.69 -6.99
N ALA A 141 -13.54 5.96 -8.01
CA ALA A 141 -14.28 7.21 -8.15
C ALA A 141 -15.25 7.47 -6.98
N ASP A 142 -15.82 6.40 -6.41
CA ASP A 142 -16.79 6.49 -5.32
C ASP A 142 -16.11 6.42 -3.94
N PHE A 143 -14.80 6.60 -3.86
CA PHE A 143 -14.07 6.51 -2.59
C PHE A 143 -14.21 7.80 -1.76
N PRO A 144 -14.54 7.70 -0.46
CA PRO A 144 -14.88 6.49 0.30
C PRO A 144 -16.37 6.10 0.14
N CYS A 145 -16.70 4.80 0.28
CA CYS A 145 -18.08 4.31 0.23
C CYS A 145 -18.43 3.41 1.43
N GLU A 146 -19.72 3.13 1.61
CA GLU A 146 -20.30 2.36 2.72
C GLU A 146 -19.69 0.95 2.93
N ARG A 147 -19.23 0.30 1.84
CA ARG A 147 -18.62 -1.04 1.89
C ARG A 147 -17.33 -1.07 2.72
N LEU A 148 -16.71 0.09 2.92
CA LEU A 148 -15.49 0.26 3.70
C LEU A 148 -15.76 0.44 5.21
N ALA A 149 -17.02 0.37 5.64
CA ALA A 149 -17.43 0.47 7.04
C ALA A 149 -16.65 -0.48 7.97
N ALA A 150 -16.34 -1.69 7.50
CA ALA A 150 -15.59 -2.69 8.26
C ALA A 150 -14.14 -2.27 8.56
N LEU A 151 -13.61 -1.24 7.88
CA LEU A 151 -12.24 -0.75 8.05
C LEU A 151 -12.13 0.34 9.11
N ARG A 152 -13.25 0.76 9.72
CA ARG A 152 -13.23 1.73 10.83
C ARG A 152 -12.43 1.25 12.04
N ASN A 153 -12.22 -0.06 12.17
CA ASN A 153 -11.34 -0.66 13.17
C ASN A 153 -9.84 -0.59 12.83
N TYR A 154 -9.45 0.02 11.71
CA TYR A 154 -8.06 0.35 11.35
C TYR A 154 -7.88 1.87 11.43
N PRO A 155 -7.42 2.42 12.58
CA PRO A 155 -7.41 3.86 12.81
C PRO A 155 -6.62 4.66 11.77
N LEU A 156 -5.54 4.08 11.23
CA LEU A 156 -4.69 4.73 10.22
C LEU A 156 -5.21 4.59 8.78
N TRP A 157 -6.21 3.74 8.53
CA TRP A 157 -6.56 3.35 7.17
C TRP A 157 -6.99 4.53 6.28
N MET A 158 -7.78 5.46 6.80
CA MET A 158 -8.18 6.66 6.03
C MET A 158 -6.99 7.57 5.71
N ALA A 159 -6.06 7.73 6.66
CA ALA A 159 -4.85 8.51 6.46
C ALA A 159 -3.92 7.83 5.43
N ASP A 160 -3.75 6.51 5.54
CA ASP A 160 -2.98 5.71 4.58
C ASP A 160 -3.60 5.78 3.18
N ALA A 161 -4.94 5.73 3.07
CA ALA A 161 -5.64 5.87 1.80
C ALA A 161 -5.47 7.28 1.19
N ALA A 162 -5.53 8.33 2.01
CA ALA A 162 -5.24 9.69 1.56
C ALA A 162 -3.79 9.83 1.09
N ARG A 163 -2.84 9.26 1.83
CA ARG A 163 -1.43 9.22 1.45
C ARG A 163 -1.23 8.49 0.11
N LEU A 164 -1.84 7.33 -0.06
CA LEU A 164 -1.81 6.55 -1.31
C LEU A 164 -2.27 7.39 -2.50
N ARG A 165 -3.38 8.13 -2.36
CA ARG A 165 -3.89 9.03 -3.41
C ARG A 165 -2.91 10.16 -3.73
N GLN A 166 -2.23 10.70 -2.72
CA GLN A 166 -1.29 11.81 -2.87
C GLN A 166 0.01 11.37 -3.58
N VAL A 167 0.60 10.25 -3.18
CA VAL A 167 1.93 9.84 -3.67
C VAL A 167 1.91 8.80 -4.77
N GLY A 168 0.75 8.20 -5.03
CA GLY A 168 0.59 7.09 -5.95
C GLY A 168 1.02 5.76 -5.34
N LEU A 169 0.49 4.69 -5.94
CA LEU A 169 0.55 3.34 -5.38
C LEU A 169 1.98 2.81 -5.19
N ALA A 170 2.86 2.99 -6.19
CA ALA A 170 4.24 2.49 -6.13
C ALA A 170 5.02 3.09 -4.94
N ARG A 171 4.96 4.42 -4.78
CA ARG A 171 5.63 5.10 -3.67
C ARG A 171 5.01 4.72 -2.33
N TRP A 172 3.68 4.65 -2.27
CA TRP A 172 2.99 4.24 -1.05
C TRP A 172 3.38 2.82 -0.60
N ILE A 173 3.53 1.87 -1.53
CA ILE A 173 4.03 0.51 -1.23
C ILE A 173 5.41 0.56 -0.60
N GLY A 174 6.35 1.32 -1.18
CA GLY A 174 7.69 1.49 -0.59
C GLY A 174 7.65 2.08 0.83
N GLU A 175 6.73 3.02 1.09
CA GLU A 175 6.49 3.54 2.45
C GLU A 175 5.94 2.46 3.39
N GLN A 176 5.09 1.54 2.91
CA GLN A 176 4.59 0.43 3.73
C GLN A 176 5.65 -0.64 3.98
N GLU A 177 6.50 -0.93 3.00
CA GLU A 177 7.64 -1.83 3.17
C GLU A 177 8.62 -1.30 4.21
N ALA A 178 8.90 0.01 4.20
CA ALA A 178 9.73 0.65 5.23
C ALA A 178 9.11 0.53 6.63
N ARG A 179 7.78 0.73 6.76
CA ARG A 179 7.06 0.49 8.02
C ARG A 179 7.20 -0.96 8.49
N ALA A 180 7.02 -1.92 7.57
CA ALA A 180 7.15 -3.34 7.88
C ALA A 180 8.56 -3.68 8.37
N ALA A 181 9.59 -3.13 7.71
CA ALA A 181 10.99 -3.32 8.09
C ALA A 181 11.31 -2.73 9.48
N ALA A 182 10.63 -1.64 9.86
CA ALA A 182 10.73 -1.06 11.21
C ALA A 182 9.93 -1.84 12.28
N GLY A 183 9.30 -2.96 11.93
CA GLY A 183 8.54 -3.81 12.85
C GLY A 183 7.08 -3.38 13.08
N PHE A 184 6.60 -2.34 12.39
CA PHE A 184 5.23 -1.86 12.52
C PHE A 184 4.21 -2.90 12.02
N ALA A 185 3.13 -3.07 12.76
CA ALA A 185 1.93 -3.76 12.31
C ALA A 185 0.67 -2.97 12.68
N TYR A 186 -0.43 -3.21 11.95
CA TYR A 186 -1.70 -2.55 12.26
C TYR A 186 -2.19 -2.77 13.70
N ALA A 187 -1.79 -3.89 14.32
CA ALA A 187 -2.12 -4.20 15.70
C ALA A 187 -1.57 -3.16 16.69
N ASP A 188 -0.43 -2.53 16.42
CA ASP A 188 0.23 -1.58 17.35
C ASP A 188 -0.63 -0.33 17.61
N VAL A 189 -1.47 0.04 16.64
CA VAL A 189 -2.37 1.18 16.76
C VAL A 189 -3.79 0.75 17.08
N ARG A 190 -4.18 -0.45 16.61
CA ARG A 190 -5.52 -0.99 16.87
C ARG A 190 -5.68 -1.47 18.32
N TYR A 191 -4.60 -1.97 18.91
CA TYR A 191 -4.52 -2.51 20.26
C TYR A 191 -3.25 -1.95 20.91
N PRO A 192 -3.25 -0.65 21.29
CA PRO A 192 -2.07 -0.04 21.89
C PRO A 192 -1.75 -0.73 23.22
N GLU A 193 -0.46 -0.84 23.53
CA GLU A 193 -0.03 -1.25 24.86
C GLU A 193 -0.56 -0.23 25.87
N LEU A 194 -1.34 -0.71 26.85
CA LEU A 194 -1.76 0.12 27.97
C LEU A 194 -0.56 0.26 28.92
N PRO A 195 -0.33 1.46 29.49
CA PRO A 195 0.64 1.60 30.58
C PRO A 195 0.32 0.56 31.66
N ALA A 196 1.34 -0.09 32.21
CA ALA A 196 1.15 -0.93 33.38
C ALA A 196 0.50 -0.08 34.47
N GLU A 197 -0.61 -0.57 35.05
CA GLU A 197 -1.23 0.08 36.19
C GLU A 197 -0.18 0.13 37.31
N THR A 198 0.40 1.30 37.54
CA THR A 198 1.17 1.56 38.75
C THR A 198 0.16 1.52 39.87
N GLY A 199 0.09 0.40 40.58
CA GLY A 199 -0.68 0.27 41.80
C GLY A 199 -0.12 1.23 42.85
N GLU A 200 -0.58 2.48 42.79
CA GLU A 200 -0.49 3.47 43.85
C GLU A 200 -1.89 3.59 44.45
N ASP A 201 -2.28 2.58 45.23
CA ASP A 201 -3.34 2.71 46.23
C ASP A 201 -2.83 1.95 47.47
N GLU A 202 -2.06 2.67 48.29
CA GLU A 202 -1.66 2.28 49.67
C GLU A 202 -2.87 2.27 50.63
#